data_AF-A0A1V5YQR0-F1
#
_entry.id   AF-A0A1V5YQR0-F1
#
_cell.length_a   1.000
_cell.length_b   1.000
_cell.length_c   1.000
_cell.angle_alpha   90.00
_cell.angle_beta   90.00
_cell.angle_gamma   90.00
#
_symmetry.space_group_name_H-M   'P 1'
#
loop_
_entity.id
_entity.type
_entity.pdbx_description
1 polymer ?
#
loop_
_entity_poly.entity_id
_entity_poly.type
_entity_poly.pdbx_seq_one_letter_code
_entity_poly.pdbx_strand_id
1 'polypeptide(L)' 'MLYFKTAQYIPGKGDAWTYYECDENQTIVRQLTHIPETGDIDRIPDPIVKKLYRPERLLPAEAQEFQELWGEG' A
#
# COMPACT_ATOMS: atom_id res chain seq x y z
N MET A 1 -10.92 -4.42 -8.13
CA MET A 1 -10.20 -3.80 -7.01
C MET A 1 -9.58 -2.50 -7.47
N LEU A 2 -9.59 -1.49 -6.60
CA LEU A 2 -8.89 -0.22 -6.78
C LEU A 2 -7.58 -0.29 -6.00
N TYR A 3 -6.51 0.31 -6.52
CA TYR A 3 -5.20 0.28 -5.87
C TYR A 3 -4.65 1.69 -5.73
N PHE A 4 -4.15 1.99 -4.53
CA PHE A 4 -3.59 3.29 -4.18
C PHE A 4 -2.27 3.12 -3.46
N LYS A 5 -1.41 4.14 -3.54
CA LYS A 5 -0.15 4.18 -2.79
C LYS A 5 0.20 5.58 -2.31
N THR A 6 1.01 5.63 -1.28
CA THR A 6 1.63 6.86 -0.78
C THR A 6 3.02 6.57 -0.25
N ALA A 7 3.89 7.56 -0.30
CA ALA A 7 5.25 7.45 0.21
C ALA A 7 5.44 8.37 1.41
N GLN A 8 6.17 7.86 2.39
CA GLN A 8 6.71 8.65 3.48
C GLN A 8 8.20 8.37 3.62
N TYR A 9 9.02 9.42 3.61
CA TYR A 9 10.44 9.28 3.89
C TYR A 9 10.67 8.90 5.36
N ILE A 10 11.43 7.83 5.58
CA ILE A 10 11.87 7.36 6.89
C ILE A 10 13.37 7.61 7.02
N PRO A 11 13.80 8.52 7.93
CA PRO A 11 15.22 8.80 8.15
C PRO A 11 16.04 7.53 8.39
N GLY A 12 17.07 7.33 7.59
CA GLY A 12 17.97 6.17 7.67
C GLY A 12 17.45 4.89 7.00
N LYS A 13 16.21 4.86 6.49
CA LYS A 13 15.65 3.71 5.77
C LYS A 13 15.26 3.99 4.32
N GLY A 14 14.98 5.24 3.95
CA GLY A 14 14.50 5.58 2.60
C GLY A 14 13.00 5.77 2.56
N ASP A 15 12.39 5.63 1.38
CA ASP A 15 10.96 5.87 1.20
C ASP A 15 10.14 4.62 1.56
N ALA A 16 9.28 4.76 2.57
CA ALA A 16 8.28 3.75 2.90
C ALA A 16 7.04 3.94 2.04
N TRP A 17 6.87 3.05 1.07
CA TRP A 17 5.71 2.98 0.20
C TRP A 17 4.62 2.15 0.84
N THR A 18 3.52 2.80 1.20
CA THR A 18 2.32 2.10 1.68
C THR A 18 1.32 1.99 0.54
N TYR A 19 0.88 0.78 0.26
CA TYR A 19 -0.13 0.46 -0.73
C TYR A 19 -1.42 -0.02 -0.06
N TYR A 20 -2.53 0.26 -0.73
CA TYR A 20 -3.86 -0.15 -0.33
C TYR A 20 -4.54 -0.82 -1.52
N GLU A 21 -5.05 -2.03 -1.31
CA GLU A 21 -6.08 -2.62 -2.16
C GLU A 21 -7.44 -2.27 -1.56
N CYS A 22 -8.33 -1.76 -2.39
CA CYS A 22 -9.69 -1.40 -2.00
C CYS A 22 -10.72 -2.09 -2.88
N ASP A 23 -11.92 -2.28 -2.33
CA ASP A 23 -13.09 -2.63 -3.11
C ASP A 23 -13.58 -1.45 -3.98
N GLU A 24 -14.67 -1.65 -4.71
CA GLU A 24 -15.31 -0.63 -5.55
C GLU A 24 -15.85 0.58 -4.76
N ASN A 25 -16.07 0.43 -3.45
CA ASN A 25 -16.54 1.48 -2.54
C ASN A 25 -15.39 2.22 -1.84
N GLN A 26 -14.14 1.99 -2.25
CA GLN A 26 -12.92 2.51 -1.60
C GLN A 26 -12.75 2.04 -0.14
N THR A 27 -13.30 0.88 0.19
CA THR A 27 -13.04 0.21 1.47
C THR A 27 -11.74 -0.57 1.37
N ILE A 28 -10.80 -0.32 2.29
CA ILE A 28 -9.52 -1.00 2.33
C ILE A 28 -9.73 -2.48 2.68
N VAL A 29 -9.31 -3.37 1.78
CA VAL A 29 -9.35 -4.82 1.98
C VAL A 29 -7.98 -5.37 2.37
N ARG A 30 -6.90 -4.87 1.76
CA ARG A 30 -5.51 -5.22 2.10
C ARG A 30 -4.63 -3.98 2.13
N GLN A 31 -3.59 -4.02 2.96
CA GLN A 31 -2.58 -2.97 3.03
C GLN A 31 -1.20 -3.62 3.07
N LEU A 32 -0.21 -3.08 2.36
CA LEU A 32 1.19 -3.44 2.56
C LEU A 32 2.07 -2.20 2.64
N THR A 33 3.17 -2.29 3.36
CA THR A 33 4.22 -1.27 3.36
C THR A 33 5.53 -1.91 2.90
N HIS A 34 6.18 -1.29 1.93
CA HIS A 34 7.45 -1.72 1.35
C HIS A 34 8.48 -0.59 1.44
N ILE A 35 9.68 -0.90 1.92
CA ILE A 35 10.84 0.01 1.91
C ILE A 35 11.91 -0.61 1.01
N PRO A 36 12.00 -0.20 -0.28
CA PRO A 36 12.88 -0.82 -1.27
C PRO A 36 14.35 -0.91 -0.86
N GLU A 37 14.87 0.11 -0.18
CA GLU A 37 16.27 0.21 0.21
C GLU A 37 16.67 -0.81 1.29
N THR A 38 15.70 -1.29 2.06
CA THR A 38 15.92 -2.29 3.12
C THR A 38 15.38 -3.67 2.76
N GLY A 39 14.48 -3.74 1.77
CA GLY A 39 13.72 -4.94 1.44
C GLY A 39 12.62 -5.26 2.46
N ASP A 40 12.36 -4.37 3.44
CA ASP A 40 11.31 -4.56 4.43
C ASP A 40 9.94 -4.55 3.73
N ILE A 41 9.16 -5.62 3.91
CA ILE A 41 7.77 -5.73 3.47
C ILE A 41 6.90 -6.16 4.65
N ASP A 42 5.93 -5.34 5.01
CA ASP A 42 4.88 -5.66 5.98
C ASP A 42 3.53 -5.79 5.25
N ARG A 43 2.78 -6.85 5.55
CA ARG A 43 1.53 -7.19 4.85
C ARG A 43 0.40 -7.37 5.85
N ILE A 44 -0.68 -6.62 5.66
CA ILE A 44 -1.85 -6.59 6.53
C ILE A 44 -3.07 -7.04 5.71
N PRO A 45 -3.46 -8.32 5.80
CA PRO A 45 -4.55 -8.90 4.99
C PRO A 45 -5.95 -8.46 5.42
N ASP A 46 -6.11 -7.98 6.66
CA ASP A 46 -7.38 -7.48 7.19
C ASP A 46 -7.15 -6.22 8.05
N PRO A 47 -6.97 -5.04 7.42
CA PRO A 47 -6.66 -3.82 8.16
C PRO A 47 -7.82 -3.38 9.05
N ILE A 48 -7.55 -2.99 10.31
CA ILE A 48 -8.58 -2.48 11.23
C ILE A 48 -9.21 -1.18 10.69
N VAL A 49 -8.38 -0.32 10.10
CA VAL A 49 -8.82 0.89 9.43
C VAL A 49 -9.26 0.54 8.02
N LYS A 50 -10.55 0.75 7.73
CA LYS A 50 -11.17 0.40 6.45
C LYS A 50 -11.34 1.59 5.49
N LYS A 51 -10.96 2.80 5.90
CA LYS A 51 -11.12 4.03 5.10
C LYS A 51 -9.76 4.60 4.71
N LEU A 52 -9.64 5.02 3.46
CA LEU A 52 -8.47 5.76 2.99
C LEU A 52 -8.35 7.10 3.73
N TYR A 53 -7.16 7.40 4.24
CA TYR A 53 -6.86 8.69 4.85
C TYR A 53 -6.38 9.68 3.79
N ARG A 54 -7.07 10.82 3.68
CA ARG A 54 -6.78 11.87 2.67
C ARG A 54 -6.62 11.27 1.25
N PRO A 55 -7.65 10.60 0.71
CA PRO A 55 -7.58 9.92 -0.58
C PRO A 55 -7.14 10.84 -1.72
N GLU A 56 -7.40 12.14 -1.62
CA GLU A 56 -6.95 13.16 -2.57
C GLU A 56 -5.42 13.34 -2.65
N ARG A 57 -4.67 12.79 -1.69
CA ARG A 57 -3.20 12.79 -1.65
C ARG A 57 -2.57 11.46 -2.04
N LEU A 58 -3.40 10.43 -2.26
CA LEU A 58 -2.93 9.12 -2.67
C LEU A 58 -2.67 9.11 -4.16
N LEU A 59 -1.62 8.40 -4.55
CA LEU A 59 -1.31 8.12 -5.94
C LEU A 59 -2.06 6.84 -6.35
N PRO A 60 -2.58 6.74 -7.58
CA PRO A 60 -3.02 5.47 -8.11
C PRO A 60 -1.82 4.50 -8.17
N ALA A 61 -2.09 3.23 -7.90
CA ALA A 61 -1.12 2.14 -8.04
C ALA A 61 -1.62 1.14 -9.08
N GLU A 62 -0.69 0.42 -9.72
CA GLU A 62 -1.06 -0.69 -10.60
C GLU A 62 -1.35 -1.94 -9.78
N ALA A 63 -2.31 -2.74 -10.23
CA ALA A 63 -2.64 -4.01 -9.57
C ALA A 63 -1.44 -4.95 -9.51
N GLN A 64 -0.68 -5.02 -10.61
CA GLN A 64 0.50 -5.89 -10.74
C GLN A 64 1.57 -5.53 -9.70
N GLU A 65 1.89 -4.24 -9.55
CA GLU A 65 2.87 -3.76 -8.57
C GLU A 65 2.50 -4.21 -7.14
N PHE A 66 1.23 -4.14 -6.77
CA PHE A 66 0.76 -4.63 -5.48
C PHE A 66 0.91 -6.15 -5.36
N GLN A 67 0.47 -6.91 -6.37
CA GLN A 67 0.45 -8.37 -6.35
C GLN A 67 1.84 -8.98 -6.27
N GLU A 68 2.81 -8.43 -7.01
CA GLU A 68 4.22 -8.83 -6.94
C GLU A 68 4.78 -8.67 -5.52
N LEU A 69 4.53 -7.53 -4.88
CA LEU A 69 4.95 -7.28 -3.49
C LEU A 69 4.17 -8.12 -2.48
N TRP A 70 2.92 -8.46 -2.77
CA TRP A 70 2.09 -9.32 -1.93
C TRP A 70 2.54 -10.79 -1.96
N GLY A 71 3.25 -11.21 -3.01
CA GLY A 71 3.65 -12.60 -3.24
C GLY A 71 2.64 -13.42 -4.05
N GLU A 72 1.82 -12.74 -4.84
CA GLU A 72 0.80 -13.33 -5.74
C GLU A 72 1.16 -13.14 -7.24
N GLY A 73 2.41 -12.74 -7.53
CA GLY A 73 2.94 -12.53 -8.88
C GLY A 73 3.58 -13.77 -9.52
#